data_AF-A0A3E0EL33-F1
#
_entry.id   AF-A0A3E0EL33-F1
#
_cell.length_a   1.000
_cell.length_b   1.000
_cell.length_c   1.000
_cell.angle_alpha   90.00
_cell.angle_beta   90.00
_cell.angle_gamma   90.00
#
_symmetry.space_group_name_H-M   'P 1'
#
loop_
_entity.id
_entity.type
_entity.pdbx_description
1 polymer ?
#
loop_
_entity_poly.entity_id
_entity_poly.type
_entity_poly.pdbx_seq_one_letter_code
_entity_poly.pdbx_strand_id
1 'polypeptide(L)'
;MQHRFFFSLLFSLFFFSCDNHEEITQTKPTIFIPTKWTKGTGTIDDPYQIEIPEHLVYLSKTVNEAVPRTAEAQRFSNKYFKIMNDIDLNNILFIPIGNIYDLPFIGNLDGNFKKIINLKIKITNEHEPAGLFGSLNSRIKNLSIINGSIEGQNSVGGIAGEANANIENCSFEGNIIGKDGVGGIAGTGYLNINNCSFNGSIQGEAFIGGIVGDNIGSNGQIKNCFNKGTIRGTTMVGGIIGINYDSVIQECYNIGNITASKEIAGGIIGLSLGGRNLNIPNYINNCYNKGRILAQKYVAGITGKQDQGLIFNCYNTGEISKLSEEYSNPIAKGYDYVFNYVDNCYYLSSSIILDPNIVLVRGISKEKNYMTTVSFVNDLNNSILPNAWKQDKIPNINGGYPILSWQ
;
A
#
# COMPACT_ATOMS: atom_id res chain seq x y z
N MET A 1 -0.92 17.44 78.89
CA MET A 1 -1.02 18.82 79.39
C MET A 1 -0.22 19.71 78.44
N GLN A 2 -0.86 20.76 77.91
CA GLN A 2 -0.37 22.12 77.60
C GLN A 2 1.07 22.29 77.05
N HIS A 3 1.39 23.11 76.05
CA HIS A 3 0.73 24.15 75.27
C HIS A 3 1.75 24.65 74.22
N ARG A 4 1.26 25.04 73.01
CA ARG A 4 1.64 26.25 72.20
C ARG A 4 3.09 26.42 71.70
N PHE A 5 3.44 27.13 70.61
CA PHE A 5 2.88 27.57 69.32
C PHE A 5 3.96 28.54 68.72
N PHE A 6 4.03 28.67 67.39
CA PHE A 6 4.53 29.81 66.59
C PHE A 6 6.03 29.97 66.17
N PHE A 7 6.22 29.85 64.84
CA PHE A 7 6.94 30.73 63.87
C PHE A 7 8.47 30.98 63.99
N SER A 8 9.23 30.73 62.92
CA SER A 8 9.39 31.64 61.77
C SER A 8 10.47 31.19 60.76
N LEU A 9 10.16 31.40 59.48
CA LEU A 9 11.00 31.85 58.35
C LEU A 9 12.54 31.69 58.41
N LEU A 10 13.11 30.91 57.48
CA LEU A 10 14.02 31.34 56.39
C LEU A 10 14.70 30.09 55.79
N PHE A 11 14.37 29.72 54.55
CA PHE A 11 15.33 29.03 53.68
C PHE A 11 15.14 29.57 52.26
N SER A 12 16.01 30.51 51.92
CA SER A 12 16.17 31.09 50.60
C SER A 12 17.01 30.17 49.71
N LEU A 13 16.47 29.93 48.50
CA LEU A 13 17.16 29.87 47.21
C LEU A 13 18.27 28.83 47.02
N PHE A 14 18.00 27.80 46.22
CA PHE A 14 18.61 27.57 44.90
C PHE A 14 17.94 26.34 44.24
N PHE A 15 16.97 26.57 43.36
CA PHE A 15 16.62 25.62 42.31
C PHE A 15 16.68 26.35 40.97
N PHE A 16 17.47 25.78 40.06
CA PHE A 16 17.59 26.18 38.67
C PHE A 16 16.20 26.19 38.01
N SER A 17 15.79 27.37 37.51
CA SER A 17 14.71 27.49 36.54
C SER A 17 15.27 27.14 35.17
N CYS A 18 14.73 26.10 34.55
CA CYS A 18 14.88 25.82 33.14
C CYS A 18 13.54 25.32 32.59
N ASP A 19 12.50 26.15 32.75
CA ASP A 19 11.22 25.96 32.06
C ASP A 19 11.30 26.66 30.69
N ASN A 20 11.96 26.02 29.74
CA ASN A 20 11.64 26.24 28.33
C ASN A 20 10.49 25.30 27.98
N HIS A 21 9.29 25.66 28.44
CA HIS A 21 8.08 25.18 27.79
C HIS A 21 8.04 25.83 26.40
N GLU A 22 8.46 25.09 25.37
CA GLU A 22 7.95 25.38 24.03
C GLU A 22 6.43 25.26 24.11
N GLU A 23 5.75 26.40 24.15
CA GLU A 23 4.34 26.47 23.81
C GLU A 23 4.20 25.88 22.41
N ILE A 24 3.73 24.63 22.33
CA ILE A 24 3.17 24.09 21.10
C ILE A 24 1.93 24.95 20.85
N THR A 25 2.11 26.02 20.06
CA THR A 25 1.01 26.82 19.55
C THR A 25 0.12 25.86 18.78
N GLN A 26 -1.00 25.43 19.39
CA GLN A 26 -2.07 24.75 18.70
C GLN A 26 -2.61 25.76 17.69
N THR A 27 -2.10 25.70 16.46
CA THR A 27 -2.64 26.49 15.36
C THR A 27 -4.10 26.12 15.22
N LYS A 28 -4.99 27.11 15.42
CA LYS A 28 -6.43 26.95 15.23
C LYS A 28 -6.69 26.24 13.89
N PRO A 29 -7.60 25.26 13.82
CA PRO A 29 -7.90 24.56 12.58
C PRO A 29 -8.22 25.57 11.47
N THR A 30 -7.49 25.49 10.36
CA THR A 30 -7.83 26.26 9.17
C THR A 30 -9.09 25.64 8.59
N ILE A 31 -10.16 26.41 8.40
CA ILE A 31 -11.35 25.91 7.72
C ILE A 31 -11.26 26.38 6.27
N PHE A 32 -10.97 25.48 5.34
CA PHE A 32 -11.11 25.78 3.91
C PHE A 32 -12.60 25.90 3.58
N ILE A 33 -13.00 27.09 3.15
CA ILE A 33 -14.35 27.33 2.65
C ILE A 33 -14.38 26.78 1.22
N PRO A 34 -15.25 25.80 0.89
CA PRO A 34 -15.29 25.22 -0.45
C PRO A 34 -15.50 26.27 -1.53
N THR A 35 -14.62 26.34 -2.52
CA THR A 35 -14.75 27.23 -3.69
C THR A 35 -14.71 26.43 -4.98
N LYS A 36 -15.61 26.75 -5.90
CA LYS A 36 -15.64 26.11 -7.22
C LYS A 36 -14.46 26.57 -8.07
N TRP A 37 -13.92 25.67 -8.87
CA TRP A 37 -12.95 26.00 -9.92
C TRP A 37 -13.46 27.12 -10.83
N THR A 38 -12.60 28.10 -11.12
CA THR A 38 -12.89 29.21 -12.04
C THR A 38 -12.33 28.99 -13.45
N LYS A 39 -11.47 27.97 -13.62
CA LYS A 39 -10.84 27.59 -14.88
C LYS A 39 -11.17 26.15 -15.27
N GLY A 40 -11.28 25.92 -16.56
CA GLY A 40 -11.65 24.63 -17.14
C GLY A 40 -13.15 24.42 -17.24
N THR A 41 -13.56 23.76 -18.31
CA THR A 41 -14.95 23.34 -18.58
C THR A 41 -15.23 21.88 -18.19
N GLY A 42 -14.19 21.16 -17.75
CA GLY A 42 -14.26 19.76 -17.34
C GLY A 42 -14.26 18.79 -18.51
N THR A 43 -13.85 19.22 -19.70
CA THR A 43 -13.62 18.35 -20.86
C THR A 43 -12.21 17.79 -20.83
N ILE A 44 -11.91 16.81 -21.70
CA ILE A 44 -10.56 16.23 -21.77
C ILE A 44 -9.48 17.26 -22.16
N ASP A 45 -9.81 18.16 -23.09
CA ASP A 45 -8.90 19.20 -23.59
C ASP A 45 -8.85 20.42 -22.65
N ASP A 46 -9.89 20.62 -21.85
CA ASP A 46 -10.02 21.75 -20.92
C ASP A 46 -10.59 21.28 -19.57
N PRO A 47 -9.78 20.54 -18.76
CA PRO A 47 -10.21 19.97 -17.49
C PRO A 47 -10.40 21.04 -16.41
N TYR A 48 -11.27 20.77 -15.44
CA TYR A 48 -11.40 21.63 -14.26
C TYR A 48 -10.05 21.71 -13.50
N GLN A 49 -9.58 22.92 -13.22
CA GLN A 49 -8.27 23.14 -12.63
C GLN A 49 -8.33 23.23 -11.10
N ILE A 50 -7.70 22.28 -10.42
CA ILE A 50 -7.52 22.26 -8.95
C ILE A 50 -6.21 22.99 -8.64
N GLU A 51 -6.31 24.25 -8.20
CA GLU A 51 -5.17 25.15 -7.97
C GLU A 51 -4.89 25.40 -6.49
N ILE A 52 -5.91 25.23 -5.63
CA ILE A 52 -5.89 25.53 -4.20
C ILE A 52 -6.66 24.46 -3.40
N PRO A 53 -6.40 24.29 -2.09
CA PRO A 53 -7.10 23.33 -1.25
C PRO A 53 -8.64 23.41 -1.27
N GLU A 54 -9.19 24.61 -1.32
CA GLU A 54 -10.63 24.88 -1.34
C GLU A 54 -11.33 24.25 -2.56
N HIS A 55 -10.63 24.12 -3.70
CA HIS A 55 -11.14 23.43 -4.89
C HIS A 55 -11.30 21.93 -4.64
N LEU A 56 -10.37 21.33 -3.90
CA LEU A 56 -10.41 19.91 -3.58
C LEU A 56 -11.48 19.62 -2.52
N VAL A 57 -11.63 20.49 -1.52
CA VAL A 57 -12.72 20.42 -0.54
C VAL A 57 -14.09 20.62 -1.22
N TYR A 58 -14.18 21.52 -2.20
CA TYR A 58 -15.39 21.69 -3.01
C TYR A 58 -15.74 20.42 -3.81
N LEU A 59 -14.74 19.72 -4.36
CA LEU A 59 -14.95 18.44 -5.01
C LEU A 59 -15.55 17.41 -4.06
N SER A 60 -14.93 17.23 -2.88
CA SER A 60 -15.41 16.32 -1.83
C SER A 60 -16.86 16.62 -1.46
N LYS A 61 -17.15 17.87 -1.09
CA LYS A 61 -18.50 18.31 -0.73
C LYS A 61 -19.51 18.03 -1.85
N THR A 62 -19.18 18.40 -3.09
CA THR A 62 -20.11 18.27 -4.22
C THR A 62 -20.42 16.81 -4.55
N VAL A 63 -19.44 15.91 -4.43
CA VAL A 63 -19.66 14.47 -4.65
C VAL A 63 -20.53 13.88 -3.55
N ASN A 64 -20.27 14.26 -2.29
CA ASN A 64 -20.94 13.66 -1.13
C ASN A 64 -22.37 14.19 -0.91
N GLU A 65 -22.68 15.41 -1.35
CA GLU A 65 -24.02 16.02 -1.21
C GLU A 65 -25.02 15.61 -2.30
N ALA A 66 -24.62 14.78 -3.27
CA ALA A 66 -25.50 14.36 -4.37
C ALA A 66 -26.53 13.29 -3.91
N VAL A 67 -27.56 13.72 -3.18
CA VAL A 67 -28.66 12.88 -2.66
C VAL A 67 -30.02 13.48 -3.06
N PRO A 68 -31.00 12.68 -3.55
CA PRO A 68 -30.93 11.25 -3.88
C PRO A 68 -30.08 10.98 -5.14
N ARG A 69 -29.92 9.72 -5.54
CA ARG A 69 -29.20 9.32 -6.78
C ARG A 69 -29.91 9.87 -8.04
N THR A 70 -29.79 11.17 -8.29
CA THR A 70 -30.33 11.86 -9.46
C THR A 70 -29.27 11.89 -10.58
N ALA A 71 -29.60 12.50 -11.72
CA ALA A 71 -28.60 12.88 -12.72
C ALA A 71 -27.46 13.76 -12.11
N GLU A 72 -27.67 14.39 -10.95
CA GLU A 72 -26.64 15.13 -10.22
C GLU A 72 -25.63 14.22 -9.49
N ALA A 73 -26.00 12.99 -9.11
CA ALA A 73 -25.03 11.98 -8.66
C ALA A 73 -24.07 11.57 -9.79
N GLN A 74 -24.46 11.83 -11.04
CA GLN A 74 -23.61 11.68 -12.22
C GLN A 74 -22.94 12.99 -12.66
N ARG A 75 -22.96 14.04 -11.85
CA ARG A 75 -22.50 15.40 -12.24
C ARG A 75 -21.07 15.43 -12.79
N PHE A 76 -20.21 14.51 -12.34
CA PHE A 76 -18.84 14.39 -12.82
C PHE A 76 -18.58 13.18 -13.71
N SER A 77 -19.63 12.49 -14.14
CA SER A 77 -19.53 11.48 -15.20
C SER A 77 -18.92 12.12 -16.45
N ASN A 78 -17.90 11.48 -17.02
CA ASN A 78 -17.15 11.97 -18.18
C ASN A 78 -16.54 13.38 -17.99
N LYS A 79 -16.33 13.82 -16.75
CA LYS A 79 -15.61 15.06 -16.45
C LYS A 79 -14.16 14.79 -16.08
N TYR A 80 -13.32 15.76 -16.39
CA TYR A 80 -11.88 15.70 -16.21
C TYR A 80 -11.42 16.81 -15.27
N PHE A 81 -10.53 16.45 -14.36
CA PHE A 81 -9.92 17.32 -13.39
C PHE A 81 -8.41 17.24 -13.54
N LYS A 82 -7.73 18.37 -13.34
CA LYS A 82 -6.27 18.44 -13.33
C LYS A 82 -5.76 19.25 -12.16
N ILE A 83 -4.82 18.69 -11.40
CA ILE A 83 -4.13 19.43 -10.33
C ILE A 83 -3.05 20.31 -10.96
N MET A 84 -3.06 21.60 -10.63
CA MET A 84 -2.14 22.58 -11.22
C MET A 84 -0.97 22.91 -10.30
N ASN A 85 -1.19 22.86 -8.99
CA ASN A 85 -0.21 23.18 -7.95
C ASN A 85 -0.16 22.07 -6.91
N ASP A 86 0.94 21.98 -6.16
CA ASP A 86 0.93 21.15 -4.95
C ASP A 86 -0.12 21.71 -3.97
N ILE A 87 -0.94 20.83 -3.39
CA ILE A 87 -2.07 21.18 -2.53
C ILE A 87 -1.74 20.78 -1.09
N ASP A 88 -1.54 21.76 -0.21
CA ASP A 88 -1.31 21.50 1.22
C ASP A 88 -2.64 21.54 2.00
N LEU A 89 -2.99 20.41 2.63
CA LEU A 89 -4.19 20.22 3.44
C LEU A 89 -3.93 20.38 4.95
N ASN A 90 -2.82 21.03 5.33
CA ASN A 90 -2.45 21.20 6.72
C ASN A 90 -3.61 21.79 7.56
N ASN A 91 -3.72 21.32 8.80
CA ASN A 91 -4.74 21.73 9.78
C ASN A 91 -6.20 21.42 9.41
N ILE A 92 -6.45 20.48 8.50
CA ILE A 92 -7.81 20.01 8.17
C ILE A 92 -7.95 18.52 8.33
N LEU A 93 -9.10 18.11 8.86
CA LEU A 93 -9.61 16.76 8.72
C LEU A 93 -10.42 16.68 7.43
N PHE A 94 -9.86 16.03 6.42
CA PHE A 94 -10.45 15.93 5.09
C PHE A 94 -11.57 14.89 5.08
N ILE A 95 -12.71 15.23 4.48
CA ILE A 95 -13.78 14.27 4.22
C ILE A 95 -13.48 13.60 2.87
N PRO A 96 -13.37 12.26 2.80
CA PRO A 96 -13.11 11.53 1.57
C PRO A 96 -14.04 11.96 0.42
N ILE A 97 -13.53 12.00 -0.81
CA ILE A 97 -14.36 12.21 -2.00
C ILE A 97 -15.10 10.90 -2.30
N GLY A 98 -16.43 10.92 -2.29
CA GLY A 98 -17.24 9.70 -2.40
C GLY A 98 -17.16 8.88 -1.12
N ASN A 99 -17.51 9.49 0.02
CA ASN A 99 -17.35 8.89 1.36
C ASN A 99 -18.34 7.75 1.69
N ILE A 100 -19.24 7.42 0.76
CA ILE A 100 -20.15 6.28 0.88
C ILE A 100 -20.08 5.44 -0.41
N TYR A 101 -20.23 4.12 -0.27
CA TYR A 101 -20.16 3.15 -1.38
C TYR A 101 -21.03 3.53 -2.58
N ASP A 102 -22.23 4.06 -2.29
CA ASP A 102 -23.26 4.36 -3.26
C ASP A 102 -23.06 5.64 -4.06
N LEU A 103 -22.08 6.47 -3.67
CA LEU A 103 -21.71 7.72 -4.33
C LEU A 103 -20.22 7.73 -4.68
N PRO A 104 -19.74 6.81 -5.53
CA PRO A 104 -18.34 6.80 -5.92
C PRO A 104 -18.00 8.04 -6.74
N PHE A 105 -16.75 8.48 -6.63
CA PHE A 105 -16.22 9.44 -7.60
C PHE A 105 -16.07 8.77 -8.97
N ILE A 106 -16.82 9.28 -9.95
CA ILE A 106 -16.85 8.77 -11.33
C ILE A 106 -16.16 9.70 -12.34
N GLY A 107 -15.58 10.82 -11.88
CA GLY A 107 -14.77 11.71 -12.72
C GLY A 107 -13.33 11.24 -12.87
N ASN A 108 -12.61 11.78 -13.87
CA ASN A 108 -11.21 11.44 -14.12
C ASN A 108 -10.30 12.51 -13.51
N LEU A 109 -9.29 12.11 -12.72
CA LEU A 109 -8.32 13.05 -12.14
C LEU A 109 -6.91 12.77 -12.67
N ASP A 110 -6.31 13.80 -13.27
CA ASP A 110 -4.88 13.86 -13.55
C ASP A 110 -4.20 14.73 -12.49
N GLY A 111 -3.42 14.10 -11.61
CA GLY A 111 -2.62 14.80 -10.61
C GLY A 111 -1.48 15.62 -11.22
N ASN A 112 -1.19 15.46 -12.53
CA ASN A 112 -0.17 16.25 -13.24
C ASN A 112 1.22 16.22 -12.55
N PHE A 113 1.54 15.09 -11.92
CA PHE A 113 2.72 14.86 -11.09
C PHE A 113 2.86 15.84 -9.92
N LYS A 114 1.75 16.44 -9.48
CA LYS A 114 1.66 17.29 -8.29
C LYS A 114 1.42 16.47 -7.03
N LYS A 115 1.64 17.13 -5.91
CA LYS A 115 1.49 16.55 -4.58
C LYS A 115 0.23 17.03 -3.89
N ILE A 116 -0.39 16.15 -3.12
CA ILE A 116 -1.25 16.53 -2.00
C ILE A 116 -0.44 16.30 -0.73
N ILE A 117 -0.33 17.31 0.12
CA ILE A 117 0.54 17.31 1.30
C ILE A 117 -0.33 17.37 2.55
N ASN A 118 0.07 16.67 3.61
CA ASN A 118 -0.57 16.73 4.93
C ASN A 118 -2.05 16.27 4.93
N LEU A 119 -2.43 15.35 4.04
CA LEU A 119 -3.78 14.76 4.03
C LEU A 119 -4.04 14.02 5.35
N LYS A 120 -5.07 14.44 6.09
CA LYS A 120 -5.52 13.76 7.31
C LYS A 120 -6.97 13.30 7.16
N ILE A 121 -7.22 12.02 7.35
CA ILE A 121 -8.55 11.40 7.29
C ILE A 121 -8.73 10.52 8.53
N LYS A 122 -9.89 10.61 9.18
CA LYS A 122 -10.27 9.76 10.30
C LYS A 122 -11.73 9.35 10.16
N ILE A 123 -11.96 8.07 9.89
CA ILE A 123 -13.28 7.45 9.71
C ILE A 123 -13.45 6.38 10.79
N THR A 124 -14.51 6.51 11.59
CA THR A 124 -14.81 5.56 12.69
C THR A 124 -15.93 4.59 12.35
N ASN A 125 -16.68 4.85 11.28
CA ASN A 125 -17.78 4.00 10.81
C ASN A 125 -17.22 2.87 9.95
N GLU A 126 -17.58 1.62 10.24
CA GLU A 126 -17.09 0.44 9.52
C GLU A 126 -17.67 0.25 8.12
N HIS A 127 -18.71 1.02 7.78
CA HIS A 127 -19.34 1.03 6.45
C HIS A 127 -18.86 2.17 5.55
N GLU A 128 -17.96 3.03 6.05
CA GLU A 128 -17.42 4.16 5.30
C GLU A 128 -15.96 3.88 4.92
N PRO A 129 -15.64 3.86 3.62
CA PRO A 129 -14.28 3.62 3.17
C PRO A 129 -13.40 4.86 3.37
N ALA A 130 -12.11 4.63 3.64
CA ALA A 130 -11.17 5.70 3.98
C ALA A 130 -10.06 5.82 2.93
N GLY A 131 -9.94 7.00 2.34
CA GLY A 131 -8.91 7.37 1.37
C GLY A 131 -9.15 8.78 0.83
N LEU A 132 -8.22 9.35 0.06
CA LEU A 132 -8.49 10.63 -0.63
C LEU A 132 -9.83 10.54 -1.38
N PHE A 133 -10.04 9.40 -2.03
CA PHE A 133 -11.34 8.92 -2.45
C PHE A 133 -11.82 7.85 -1.46
N GLY A 134 -13.02 7.99 -0.92
CA GLY A 134 -13.65 6.91 -0.16
C GLY A 134 -13.94 5.76 -1.13
N SER A 135 -14.81 6.03 -2.10
CA SER A 135 -15.18 5.13 -3.19
C SER A 135 -14.81 5.74 -4.54
N LEU A 136 -14.11 4.98 -5.38
CA LEU A 136 -13.62 5.42 -6.68
C LEU A 136 -14.08 4.46 -7.78
N ASN A 137 -14.68 4.99 -8.84
CA ASN A 137 -15.10 4.22 -10.02
C ASN A 137 -14.74 4.98 -11.29
N SER A 138 -13.44 5.25 -11.45
CA SER A 138 -12.90 6.00 -12.60
C SER A 138 -11.38 5.85 -12.71
N ARG A 139 -10.72 6.80 -13.39
CA ARG A 139 -9.26 6.84 -13.52
C ARG A 139 -8.64 7.95 -12.68
N ILE A 140 -7.61 7.59 -11.91
CA ILE A 140 -6.71 8.53 -11.22
C ILE A 140 -5.30 8.29 -11.72
N LYS A 141 -4.57 9.35 -12.05
CA LYS A 141 -3.17 9.22 -12.44
C LYS A 141 -2.26 10.34 -11.97
N ASN A 142 -0.96 10.08 -11.93
CA ASN A 142 0.11 11.07 -11.76
C ASN A 142 -0.03 11.90 -10.48
N LEU A 143 -0.30 11.26 -9.35
CA LEU A 143 -0.59 11.94 -8.08
C LEU A 143 0.23 11.36 -6.94
N SER A 144 0.91 12.22 -6.18
CA SER A 144 1.62 11.82 -4.97
C SER A 144 0.95 12.41 -3.73
N ILE A 145 0.69 11.60 -2.71
CA ILE A 145 0.32 12.07 -1.38
C ILE A 145 1.55 11.99 -0.48
N ILE A 146 1.92 13.08 0.17
CA ILE A 146 3.08 13.18 1.07
C ILE A 146 2.64 13.60 2.46
N ASN A 147 3.23 12.98 3.49
CA ASN A 147 2.87 13.17 4.88
C ASN A 147 1.38 12.92 5.15
N GLY A 148 0.84 11.84 4.55
CA GLY A 148 -0.54 11.42 4.76
C GLY A 148 -0.75 10.72 6.10
N SER A 149 -1.92 10.88 6.70
CA SER A 149 -2.38 10.15 7.88
C SER A 149 -3.82 9.72 7.68
N ILE A 150 -4.04 8.43 7.47
CA ILE A 150 -5.37 7.87 7.24
C ILE A 150 -5.69 6.87 8.35
N GLU A 151 -6.77 7.12 9.07
CA GLU A 151 -7.33 6.20 10.07
C GLU A 151 -8.73 5.81 9.61
N GLY A 152 -8.99 4.52 9.48
CA GLY A 152 -10.27 3.96 9.07
C GLY A 152 -10.58 2.65 9.79
N GLN A 153 -11.71 2.03 9.43
CA GLN A 153 -12.06 0.68 9.88
C GLN A 153 -11.84 -0.31 8.74
N ASN A 154 -12.77 -0.39 7.80
CA ASN A 154 -12.68 -1.29 6.65
C ASN A 154 -12.37 -0.51 5.37
N SER A 155 -11.78 -1.18 4.39
CA SER A 155 -11.48 -0.61 3.06
C SER A 155 -10.72 0.72 3.18
N VAL A 156 -9.46 0.62 3.61
CA VAL A 156 -8.62 1.78 3.91
C VAL A 156 -7.46 1.84 2.93
N GLY A 157 -7.33 2.93 2.18
CA GLY A 157 -6.20 3.13 1.28
C GLY A 157 -5.76 4.57 1.12
N GLY A 158 -4.48 4.75 0.76
CA GLY A 158 -3.87 6.07 0.57
C GLY A 158 -4.60 6.94 -0.45
N ILE A 159 -4.85 6.36 -1.63
CA ILE A 159 -5.54 7.02 -2.75
C ILE A 159 -7.03 6.71 -2.70
N ALA A 160 -7.40 5.44 -2.51
CA ALA A 160 -8.79 5.01 -2.48
C ALA A 160 -9.05 4.01 -1.36
N GLY A 161 -10.14 4.17 -0.61
CA GLY A 161 -10.59 3.11 0.29
C GLY A 161 -11.13 1.92 -0.50
N GLU A 162 -12.11 2.18 -1.35
CA GLU A 162 -12.67 1.23 -2.31
C GLU A 162 -12.47 1.72 -3.73
N ALA A 163 -12.05 0.82 -4.62
CA ALA A 163 -11.76 1.20 -5.99
C ALA A 163 -12.16 0.12 -7.00
N ASN A 164 -13.04 0.51 -7.92
CA ASN A 164 -13.34 -0.18 -9.17
C ASN A 164 -12.75 0.65 -10.31
N ALA A 165 -11.43 0.72 -10.34
CA ALA A 165 -10.73 1.86 -10.92
C ALA A 165 -9.36 1.52 -11.51
N ASN A 166 -8.91 2.41 -12.41
CA ASN A 166 -7.55 2.41 -12.91
C ASN A 166 -6.74 3.47 -12.14
N ILE A 167 -5.73 3.04 -11.38
CA ILE A 167 -4.84 3.92 -10.61
C ILE A 167 -3.42 3.81 -11.18
N GLU A 168 -2.86 4.91 -11.68
CA GLU A 168 -1.61 4.88 -12.43
C GLU A 168 -0.62 5.97 -12.01
N ASN A 169 0.66 5.65 -11.84
CA ASN A 169 1.70 6.62 -11.48
C ASN A 169 1.35 7.38 -10.20
N CYS A 170 0.79 6.69 -9.21
CA CYS A 170 0.38 7.28 -7.94
C CYS A 170 1.27 6.79 -6.79
N SER A 171 1.54 7.66 -5.83
CA SER A 171 2.30 7.29 -4.64
C SER A 171 1.66 7.79 -3.37
N PHE A 172 1.82 7.03 -2.29
CA PHE A 172 1.46 7.49 -0.95
C PHE A 172 2.65 7.37 -0.02
N GLU A 173 2.97 8.47 0.66
CA GLU A 173 3.94 8.53 1.74
C GLU A 173 3.26 8.96 3.03
N GLY A 174 3.24 8.09 4.04
CA GLY A 174 2.60 8.39 5.32
C GLY A 174 2.21 7.18 6.16
N ASN A 175 1.29 7.40 7.11
CA ASN A 175 0.79 6.38 8.02
C ASN A 175 -0.66 6.02 7.69
N ILE A 176 -0.95 4.73 7.65
CA ILE A 176 -2.30 4.19 7.45
C ILE A 176 -2.62 3.22 8.59
N ILE A 177 -3.74 3.46 9.27
CA ILE A 177 -4.29 2.59 10.31
C ILE A 177 -5.67 2.17 9.86
N GLY A 178 -5.90 0.86 9.79
CA GLY A 178 -7.20 0.28 9.49
C GLY A 178 -7.41 -1.00 10.27
N LYS A 179 -8.54 -1.66 10.04
CA LYS A 179 -8.88 -2.98 10.56
C LYS A 179 -8.74 -4.02 9.46
N ASP A 180 -9.63 -3.98 8.47
CA ASP A 180 -9.68 -4.98 7.40
C ASP A 180 -9.60 -4.34 6.01
N GLY A 181 -8.87 -4.95 5.08
CA GLY A 181 -8.74 -4.46 3.71
C GLY A 181 -7.94 -3.15 3.66
N VAL A 182 -6.67 -3.20 4.07
CA VAL A 182 -5.82 -2.01 4.21
C VAL A 182 -4.68 -2.06 3.20
N GLY A 183 -4.60 -1.05 2.33
CA GLY A 183 -3.57 -0.93 1.31
C GLY A 183 -2.89 0.43 1.29
N GLY A 184 -1.61 0.49 0.89
CA GLY A 184 -0.92 1.77 0.73
C GLY A 184 -1.53 2.68 -0.34
N ILE A 185 -2.16 2.09 -1.37
CA ILE A 185 -2.77 2.81 -2.49
C ILE A 185 -4.29 2.60 -2.48
N ALA A 186 -4.74 1.35 -2.43
CA ALA A 186 -6.15 0.98 -2.44
C ALA A 186 -6.48 -0.01 -1.31
N GLY A 187 -7.57 0.19 -0.57
CA GLY A 187 -8.01 -0.78 0.43
C GLY A 187 -8.53 -2.06 -0.22
N THR A 188 -9.66 -1.95 -0.92
CA THR A 188 -10.39 -3.09 -1.52
C THR A 188 -10.90 -2.76 -2.93
N GLY A 189 -11.03 -3.76 -3.80
CA GLY A 189 -11.89 -3.64 -4.99
C GLY A 189 -11.44 -4.41 -6.23
N TYR A 190 -11.96 -3.99 -7.39
CA TYR A 190 -11.63 -4.52 -8.72
C TYR A 190 -10.60 -3.60 -9.38
N LEU A 191 -9.33 -3.96 -9.23
CA LEU A 191 -8.24 -2.99 -9.35
C LEU A 191 -7.33 -3.26 -10.55
N ASN A 192 -7.01 -2.20 -11.28
CA ASN A 192 -5.85 -2.12 -12.15
C ASN A 192 -4.90 -1.05 -11.62
N ILE A 193 -3.77 -1.46 -11.07
CA ILE A 193 -2.81 -0.55 -10.43
C ILE A 193 -1.47 -0.68 -11.13
N ASN A 194 -0.98 0.43 -11.66
CA ASN A 194 0.23 0.46 -12.47
C ASN A 194 1.17 1.57 -12.00
N ASN A 195 2.47 1.25 -11.89
CA ASN A 195 3.52 2.22 -11.54
C ASN A 195 3.25 2.95 -10.21
N CYS A 196 2.71 2.24 -9.21
CA CYS A 196 2.34 2.85 -7.93
C CYS A 196 3.28 2.43 -6.80
N SER A 197 3.39 3.28 -5.78
CA SER A 197 4.31 3.03 -4.68
C SER A 197 3.82 3.48 -3.32
N PHE A 198 4.15 2.71 -2.31
CA PHE A 198 3.91 3.09 -0.91
C PHE A 198 5.22 3.22 -0.12
N ASN A 199 5.27 4.25 0.73
CA ASN A 199 6.33 4.49 1.70
C ASN A 199 5.73 4.94 3.03
N GLY A 200 6.24 4.44 4.16
CA GLY A 200 5.73 4.79 5.49
C GLY A 200 5.31 3.57 6.31
N SER A 201 4.16 3.64 6.99
CA SER A 201 3.71 2.53 7.85
C SER A 201 2.23 2.18 7.67
N ILE A 202 1.94 0.88 7.65
CA ILE A 202 0.57 0.34 7.66
C ILE A 202 0.38 -0.53 8.89
N GLN A 203 -0.70 -0.30 9.61
CA GLN A 203 -1.15 -1.16 10.70
C GLN A 203 -2.61 -1.59 10.49
N GLY A 204 -2.88 -2.89 10.62
CA GLY A 204 -4.25 -3.40 10.69
C GLY A 204 -4.40 -4.83 11.21
N GLU A 205 -5.56 -5.43 11.00
CA GLU A 205 -5.91 -6.77 11.46
C GLU A 205 -5.82 -7.80 10.32
N ALA A 206 -6.66 -7.71 9.29
CA ALA A 206 -6.69 -8.66 8.19
C ALA A 206 -6.60 -8.00 6.81
N PHE A 207 -6.08 -8.76 5.83
CA PHE A 207 -5.98 -8.36 4.42
C PHE A 207 -5.18 -7.06 4.24
N ILE A 208 -3.91 -7.11 4.64
CA ILE A 208 -3.04 -5.94 4.66
C ILE A 208 -1.99 -6.06 3.57
N GLY A 209 -1.93 -5.08 2.67
CA GLY A 209 -0.91 -5.03 1.61
C GLY A 209 -0.23 -3.67 1.48
N GLY A 210 1.02 -3.67 1.01
CA GLY A 210 1.73 -2.41 0.78
C GLY A 210 1.11 -1.56 -0.32
N ILE A 211 0.39 -2.16 -1.27
CA ILE A 211 -0.30 -1.46 -2.36
C ILE A 211 -1.81 -1.69 -2.27
N VAL A 212 -2.24 -2.95 -2.16
CA VAL A 212 -3.65 -3.36 -2.09
C VAL A 212 -3.92 -4.21 -0.87
N GLY A 213 -4.97 -3.92 -0.10
CA GLY A 213 -5.43 -4.81 0.96
C GLY A 213 -6.08 -6.08 0.41
N ASP A 214 -7.23 -5.90 -0.24
CA ASP A 214 -8.07 -6.98 -0.78
C ASP A 214 -8.41 -6.76 -2.27
N ASN A 215 -7.80 -7.59 -3.13
CA ASN A 215 -8.09 -7.60 -4.55
C ASN A 215 -9.14 -8.66 -4.90
N ILE A 216 -10.41 -8.28 -4.79
CA ILE A 216 -11.58 -9.13 -5.07
C ILE A 216 -11.86 -9.33 -6.57
N GLY A 217 -11.16 -8.61 -7.44
CA GLY A 217 -11.37 -8.67 -8.88
C GLY A 217 -10.96 -9.99 -9.52
N SER A 218 -11.65 -10.32 -10.62
CA SER A 218 -11.16 -11.30 -11.57
C SER A 218 -10.68 -10.56 -12.82
N ASN A 219 -9.46 -10.84 -13.27
CA ASN A 219 -8.76 -10.16 -14.37
C ASN A 219 -8.18 -8.75 -14.05
N GLY A 220 -7.94 -8.45 -12.77
CA GLY A 220 -7.17 -7.26 -12.38
C GLY A 220 -5.68 -7.40 -12.73
N GLN A 221 -4.98 -6.28 -12.92
CA GLN A 221 -3.53 -6.25 -13.11
C GLN A 221 -2.87 -5.31 -12.11
N ILE A 222 -1.87 -5.82 -11.37
CA ILE A 222 -0.99 -5.02 -10.52
C ILE A 222 0.42 -5.13 -11.08
N LYS A 223 0.92 -4.02 -11.62
CA LYS A 223 2.17 -4.02 -12.38
C LYS A 223 3.08 -2.85 -12.02
N ASN A 224 4.39 -3.08 -12.01
CA ASN A 224 5.41 -2.06 -11.74
C ASN A 224 5.20 -1.35 -10.39
N CYS A 225 4.70 -2.07 -9.40
CA CYS A 225 4.37 -1.49 -8.10
C CYS A 225 5.38 -1.90 -7.03
N PHE A 226 5.59 -1.03 -6.05
CA PHE A 226 6.54 -1.35 -4.99
C PHE A 226 6.21 -0.79 -3.61
N ASN A 227 6.58 -1.55 -2.59
CA ASN A 227 6.48 -1.15 -1.21
C ASN A 227 7.86 -0.95 -0.58
N LYS A 228 8.06 0.22 0.05
CA LYS A 228 9.19 0.52 0.93
C LYS A 228 8.80 0.63 2.40
N GLY A 229 7.51 0.79 2.68
CA GLY A 229 6.97 0.98 4.02
C GLY A 229 6.88 -0.30 4.85
N THR A 230 6.85 -0.14 6.17
CA THR A 230 6.67 -1.26 7.10
C THR A 230 5.19 -1.62 7.24
N ILE A 231 4.89 -2.92 7.21
CA ILE A 231 3.52 -3.43 7.30
C ILE A 231 3.39 -4.31 8.54
N ARG A 232 2.39 -4.01 9.38
CA ARG A 232 2.03 -4.80 10.55
C ARG A 232 0.57 -5.20 10.48
N GLY A 233 0.32 -6.50 10.45
CA GLY A 233 -1.02 -7.09 10.44
C GLY A 233 -1.13 -8.25 11.40
N THR A 234 -2.33 -8.82 11.50
CA THR A 234 -2.59 -10.03 12.29
C THR A 234 -2.62 -11.27 11.39
N THR A 235 -3.39 -11.22 10.29
CA THR A 235 -3.48 -12.31 9.31
C THR A 235 -3.48 -11.77 7.87
N MET A 236 -3.04 -12.60 6.92
CA MET A 236 -3.01 -12.31 5.48
C MET A 236 -2.33 -10.98 5.15
N VAL A 237 -1.03 -10.93 5.43
CA VAL A 237 -0.21 -9.74 5.23
C VAL A 237 0.73 -9.93 4.03
N GLY A 238 0.67 -9.06 3.05
CA GLY A 238 1.56 -9.10 1.89
C GLY A 238 2.36 -7.82 1.70
N GLY A 239 3.55 -7.91 1.12
CA GLY A 239 4.34 -6.72 0.80
C GLY A 239 3.70 -5.85 -0.28
N ILE A 240 2.93 -6.43 -1.20
CA ILE A 240 2.19 -5.72 -2.24
C ILE A 240 0.68 -5.91 -2.04
N ILE A 241 0.23 -7.15 -1.88
CA ILE A 241 -1.20 -7.50 -1.78
C ILE A 241 -1.47 -8.34 -0.53
N GLY A 242 -2.45 -7.97 0.30
CA GLY A 242 -2.87 -8.80 1.43
C GLY A 242 -3.51 -10.11 0.97
N ILE A 243 -4.64 -10.00 0.27
CA ILE A 243 -5.36 -11.12 -0.33
C ILE A 243 -5.65 -10.87 -1.81
N ASN A 244 -5.50 -11.92 -2.62
CA ASN A 244 -5.67 -11.89 -4.06
C ASN A 244 -6.58 -13.03 -4.53
N TYR A 245 -7.49 -12.74 -5.45
CA TYR A 245 -8.29 -13.74 -6.17
C TYR A 245 -7.63 -14.05 -7.53
N ASP A 246 -8.25 -13.69 -8.65
CA ASP A 246 -7.75 -13.99 -10.00
C ASP A 246 -7.13 -12.74 -10.64
N SER A 247 -5.80 -12.63 -10.65
CA SER A 247 -5.12 -11.46 -11.20
C SER A 247 -3.70 -11.73 -11.68
N VAL A 248 -3.17 -10.75 -12.41
CA VAL A 248 -1.77 -10.74 -12.85
C VAL A 248 -0.97 -9.79 -11.96
N ILE A 249 0.04 -10.32 -11.28
CA ILE A 249 1.01 -9.55 -10.49
C ILE A 249 2.34 -9.62 -11.20
N GLN A 250 2.77 -8.51 -11.78
CA GLN A 250 3.93 -8.47 -12.66
C GLN A 250 4.91 -7.38 -12.24
N GLU A 251 6.21 -7.71 -12.24
CA GLU A 251 7.26 -6.69 -12.10
C GLU A 251 7.07 -5.83 -10.84
N CYS A 252 6.74 -6.46 -9.71
CA CYS A 252 6.51 -5.79 -8.43
C CYS A 252 7.57 -6.18 -7.40
N TYR A 253 7.83 -5.29 -6.43
CA TYR A 253 8.81 -5.62 -5.39
C TYR A 253 8.52 -5.03 -4.02
N ASN A 254 8.91 -5.79 -2.99
CA ASN A 254 8.85 -5.35 -1.61
C ASN A 254 10.24 -5.26 -1.00
N ILE A 255 10.56 -4.10 -0.43
CA ILE A 255 11.73 -3.93 0.45
C ILE A 255 11.34 -3.58 1.89
N GLY A 256 10.06 -3.32 2.15
CA GLY A 256 9.53 -3.00 3.45
C GLY A 256 9.40 -4.24 4.35
N ASN A 257 9.59 -4.05 5.66
CA ASN A 257 9.45 -5.15 6.62
C ASN A 257 7.98 -5.53 6.82
N ILE A 258 7.71 -6.83 6.93
CA ILE A 258 6.37 -7.39 7.08
C ILE A 258 6.29 -8.13 8.41
N THR A 259 5.22 -7.90 9.17
CA THR A 259 4.90 -8.67 10.37
C THR A 259 3.43 -9.08 10.35
N ALA A 260 3.17 -10.39 10.39
CA ALA A 260 1.85 -10.97 10.66
C ALA A 260 1.89 -11.64 12.04
N SER A 261 1.15 -11.08 13.01
CA SER A 261 1.26 -11.54 14.40
C SER A 261 0.67 -12.92 14.66
N LYS A 262 -0.13 -13.51 13.75
CA LYS A 262 -0.78 -14.82 13.97
C LYS A 262 -0.63 -15.84 12.84
N GLU A 263 -0.89 -15.49 11.58
CA GLU A 263 -1.07 -16.54 10.56
C GLU A 263 -0.19 -16.38 9.33
N ILE A 264 -0.66 -15.64 8.32
CA ILE A 264 -0.12 -15.68 6.97
C ILE A 264 0.66 -14.41 6.66
N ALA A 265 1.89 -14.54 6.17
CA ALA A 265 2.65 -13.45 5.56
C ALA A 265 3.36 -13.88 4.27
N GLY A 266 3.36 -13.01 3.27
CA GLY A 266 4.14 -13.18 2.05
C GLY A 266 4.86 -11.91 1.60
N GLY A 267 6.04 -12.05 1.00
CA GLY A 267 6.82 -10.88 0.58
C GLY A 267 6.15 -10.08 -0.53
N ILE A 268 5.34 -10.71 -1.39
CA ILE A 268 4.54 -10.05 -2.42
C ILE A 268 3.05 -10.17 -2.09
N ILE A 269 2.55 -11.40 -1.93
CA ILE A 269 1.14 -11.68 -1.63
C ILE A 269 1.01 -12.43 -0.32
N GLY A 270 0.12 -12.00 0.57
CA GLY A 270 -0.23 -12.75 1.77
C GLY A 270 -0.91 -14.08 1.41
N LEU A 271 -2.13 -14.00 0.90
CA LEU A 271 -2.94 -15.16 0.47
C LEU A 271 -3.42 -15.01 -0.98
N SER A 272 -3.25 -16.05 -1.80
CA SER A 272 -3.77 -16.11 -3.16
C SER A 272 -4.80 -17.24 -3.29
N LEU A 273 -6.07 -16.88 -3.55
CA LEU A 273 -7.25 -17.75 -3.63
C LEU A 273 -7.76 -18.05 -5.05
N GLY A 274 -7.21 -17.38 -6.08
CA GLY A 274 -7.60 -17.58 -7.47
C GLY A 274 -7.06 -18.87 -8.10
N GLY A 275 -7.20 -18.96 -9.42
CA GLY A 275 -6.78 -20.07 -10.29
C GLY A 275 -7.90 -21.06 -10.61
N ARG A 276 -9.10 -20.89 -10.03
CA ARG A 276 -10.24 -21.81 -10.23
C ARG A 276 -10.85 -21.69 -11.62
N ASN A 277 -10.82 -20.48 -12.20
CA ASN A 277 -11.27 -20.25 -13.57
C ASN A 277 -10.06 -20.22 -14.50
N LEU A 278 -9.81 -21.32 -15.21
CA LEU A 278 -8.67 -21.45 -16.13
C LEU A 278 -8.72 -20.49 -17.34
N ASN A 279 -9.84 -19.79 -17.56
CA ASN A 279 -9.95 -18.76 -18.59
C ASN A 279 -9.48 -17.38 -18.11
N ILE A 280 -9.15 -17.23 -16.82
CA ILE A 280 -8.68 -15.98 -16.24
C ILE A 280 -7.21 -16.17 -15.83
N PRO A 281 -6.31 -15.29 -16.27
CA PRO A 281 -4.91 -15.39 -15.89
C PRO A 281 -4.76 -15.18 -14.38
N ASN A 282 -4.05 -16.10 -13.72
CA ASN A 282 -3.68 -15.99 -12.32
C ASN A 282 -2.21 -16.39 -12.16
N TYR A 283 -1.32 -15.38 -12.22
CA TYR A 283 0.10 -15.60 -12.09
C TYR A 283 0.84 -14.42 -11.46
N ILE A 284 1.95 -14.77 -10.82
CA ILE A 284 2.90 -13.85 -10.21
C ILE A 284 4.21 -14.01 -10.96
N ASN A 285 4.70 -12.95 -11.59
CA ASN A 285 5.93 -13.03 -12.35
C ASN A 285 6.84 -11.83 -12.20
N ASN A 286 8.14 -12.09 -12.35
CA ASN A 286 9.17 -11.05 -12.29
C ASN A 286 9.06 -10.22 -11.00
N CYS A 287 8.84 -10.85 -9.86
CA CYS A 287 8.69 -10.15 -8.58
C CYS A 287 9.82 -10.49 -7.61
N TYR A 288 10.16 -9.57 -6.71
CA TYR A 288 11.12 -9.87 -5.65
C TYR A 288 10.79 -9.29 -4.28
N ASN A 289 11.21 -10.02 -3.26
CA ASN A 289 11.19 -9.56 -1.89
C ASN A 289 12.61 -9.43 -1.32
N LYS A 290 12.86 -8.31 -0.67
CA LYS A 290 14.05 -8.03 0.15
C LYS A 290 13.69 -7.67 1.60
N GLY A 291 12.45 -7.27 1.83
CA GLY A 291 11.96 -6.97 3.17
C GLY A 291 11.97 -8.21 4.06
N ARG A 292 12.31 -8.03 5.34
CA ARG A 292 12.21 -9.12 6.32
C ARG A 292 10.74 -9.46 6.55
N ILE A 293 10.43 -10.75 6.67
CA ILE A 293 9.08 -11.27 6.92
C ILE A 293 9.08 -12.01 8.25
N LEU A 294 8.15 -11.61 9.13
CA LEU A 294 7.91 -12.24 10.42
C LEU A 294 6.46 -12.74 10.47
N ALA A 295 6.25 -14.05 10.63
CA ALA A 295 4.93 -14.60 10.92
C ALA A 295 4.98 -15.85 11.80
N GLN A 296 3.83 -16.20 12.39
CA GLN A 296 3.69 -17.36 13.26
C GLN A 296 3.42 -18.66 12.49
N LYS A 297 2.62 -18.66 11.43
CA LYS A 297 2.24 -19.90 10.72
C LYS A 297 2.78 -19.92 9.28
N TYR A 298 1.97 -19.52 8.32
CA TYR A 298 2.33 -19.57 6.91
C TYR A 298 3.18 -18.37 6.51
N VAL A 299 4.46 -18.60 6.24
CA VAL A 299 5.39 -17.53 5.84
C VAL A 299 6.13 -17.88 4.57
N ALA A 300 6.14 -16.97 3.60
CA ALA A 300 6.96 -17.15 2.42
C ALA A 300 7.52 -15.88 1.77
N GLY A 301 8.63 -16.03 1.05
CA GLY A 301 9.31 -14.90 0.42
C GLY A 301 8.54 -14.23 -0.71
N ILE A 302 7.67 -14.94 -1.42
CA ILE A 302 6.81 -14.37 -2.48
C ILE A 302 5.34 -14.47 -2.08
N THR A 303 4.80 -15.67 -1.90
CA THR A 303 3.36 -15.87 -1.61
C THR A 303 3.16 -16.67 -0.34
N GLY A 304 2.63 -16.04 0.71
CA GLY A 304 2.48 -16.66 2.03
C GLY A 304 1.70 -17.97 1.99
N LYS A 305 0.54 -17.96 1.34
CA LYS A 305 -0.23 -19.16 0.97
C LYS A 305 -0.86 -19.00 -0.42
N GLN A 306 -0.82 -20.05 -1.23
CA GLN A 306 -1.45 -20.12 -2.55
C GLN A 306 -2.33 -21.36 -2.69
N ASP A 307 -3.55 -21.16 -3.19
CA ASP A 307 -4.48 -22.25 -3.49
C ASP A 307 -4.24 -22.81 -4.90
N GLN A 308 -4.27 -21.97 -5.95
CA GLN A 308 -3.90 -22.31 -7.34
C GLN A 308 -3.19 -21.11 -8.00
N GLY A 309 -2.35 -21.35 -9.01
CA GLY A 309 -1.68 -20.28 -9.77
C GLY A 309 -0.23 -20.61 -10.18
N LEU A 310 0.35 -19.73 -10.98
CA LEU A 310 1.73 -19.84 -11.45
C LEU A 310 2.61 -18.77 -10.78
N ILE A 311 3.77 -19.15 -10.26
CA ILE A 311 4.80 -18.21 -9.80
C ILE A 311 6.06 -18.45 -10.62
N PHE A 312 6.55 -17.44 -11.33
CA PHE A 312 7.75 -17.61 -12.13
C PHE A 312 8.66 -16.38 -12.24
N ASN A 313 9.95 -16.62 -12.44
CA ASN A 313 10.97 -15.58 -12.55
C ASN A 313 11.02 -14.67 -11.32
N CYS A 314 10.80 -15.21 -10.12
CA CYS A 314 10.75 -14.44 -8.88
C CYS A 314 11.94 -14.75 -7.99
N TYR A 315 12.32 -13.84 -7.09
CA TYR A 315 13.32 -14.18 -6.09
C TYR A 315 13.10 -13.55 -4.71
N ASN A 316 13.57 -14.23 -3.67
CA ASN A 316 13.57 -13.72 -2.30
C ASN A 316 15.00 -13.59 -1.76
N THR A 317 15.33 -12.40 -1.25
CA THR A 317 16.54 -12.14 -0.45
C THR A 317 16.21 -11.71 0.97
N GLY A 318 14.95 -11.40 1.25
CA GLY A 318 14.48 -10.99 2.57
C GLY A 318 14.54 -12.14 3.58
N GLU A 319 14.98 -11.82 4.79
CA GLU A 319 15.02 -12.77 5.88
C GLU A 319 13.60 -13.24 6.22
N ILE A 320 13.40 -14.56 6.31
CA ILE A 320 12.16 -15.17 6.78
C ILE A 320 12.42 -15.68 8.19
N SER A 321 11.97 -14.91 9.17
CA SER A 321 12.10 -15.24 10.59
C SER A 321 10.76 -15.78 11.08
N LYS A 322 10.77 -16.93 11.76
CA LYS A 322 9.55 -17.54 12.30
C LYS A 322 9.28 -17.10 13.73
N LEU A 323 8.01 -17.01 14.09
CA LEU A 323 7.54 -17.02 15.49
C LEU A 323 7.00 -18.40 15.92
N SER A 324 6.66 -19.30 14.99
CA SER A 324 6.32 -20.71 15.28
C SER A 324 6.67 -21.66 14.12
N GLU A 325 6.76 -22.97 14.37
CA GLU A 325 7.37 -23.98 13.49
C GLU A 325 6.52 -24.37 12.25
N GLU A 326 5.24 -24.01 12.20
CA GLU A 326 4.32 -24.55 11.20
C GLU A 326 4.39 -23.86 9.81
N TYR A 327 5.06 -24.47 8.83
CA TYR A 327 4.86 -24.25 7.38
C TYR A 327 5.48 -23.03 6.67
N SER A 328 6.76 -22.73 6.89
CA SER A 328 7.50 -21.74 6.08
C SER A 328 7.95 -22.26 4.71
N ASN A 329 8.08 -21.39 3.71
CA ASN A 329 8.69 -21.70 2.41
C ASN A 329 9.42 -20.48 1.81
N PRO A 330 10.58 -20.62 1.16
CA PRO A 330 11.28 -19.45 0.64
C PRO A 330 10.56 -18.72 -0.51
N ILE A 331 9.74 -19.41 -1.31
CA ILE A 331 8.98 -18.81 -2.42
C ILE A 331 7.50 -18.77 -2.10
N ALA A 332 6.87 -19.93 -1.92
CA ALA A 332 5.44 -19.98 -1.65
C ALA A 332 5.03 -21.26 -0.92
N LYS A 333 4.03 -21.15 -0.04
CA LYS A 333 3.34 -22.32 0.50
C LYS A 333 2.12 -22.62 -0.36
N GLY A 334 2.10 -23.76 -1.03
CA GLY A 334 0.90 -24.32 -1.65
C GLY A 334 0.60 -25.70 -1.06
N TYR A 335 -0.67 -26.06 -0.95
CA TYR A 335 -1.05 -27.47 -0.85
C TYR A 335 -0.74 -28.15 -2.20
N ASP A 336 -0.38 -29.44 -2.19
CA ASP A 336 -0.19 -30.25 -3.40
C ASP A 336 -1.54 -30.58 -4.07
N TYR A 337 -2.32 -29.56 -4.37
CA TYR A 337 -3.37 -29.67 -5.37
C TYR A 337 -2.75 -29.46 -6.75
N VAL A 338 -3.24 -30.25 -7.71
CA VAL A 338 -3.01 -30.08 -9.14
C VAL A 338 -3.22 -28.59 -9.47
N PHE A 339 -2.26 -27.94 -10.15
CA PHE A 339 -2.26 -26.51 -10.56
C PHE A 339 -1.61 -25.45 -9.62
N ASN A 340 -0.60 -25.81 -8.83
CA ASN A 340 0.32 -24.85 -8.17
C ASN A 340 1.75 -24.97 -8.71
N TYR A 341 2.10 -24.20 -9.75
CA TYR A 341 3.42 -24.29 -10.41
C TYR A 341 4.36 -23.17 -9.95
N VAL A 342 5.59 -23.55 -9.58
CA VAL A 342 6.68 -22.62 -9.27
C VAL A 342 7.83 -22.93 -10.21
N ASP A 343 8.25 -21.96 -11.00
CA ASP A 343 9.31 -22.13 -12.01
C ASP A 343 10.27 -20.95 -12.02
N ASN A 344 11.54 -21.19 -12.37
CA ASN A 344 12.57 -20.16 -12.42
C ASN A 344 12.57 -19.20 -11.20
N CYS A 345 12.35 -19.74 -10.00
CA CYS A 345 12.26 -18.98 -8.76
C CYS A 345 13.44 -19.28 -7.84
N TYR A 346 13.98 -18.25 -7.20
CA TYR A 346 15.23 -18.35 -6.45
C TYR A 346 15.15 -17.74 -5.06
N TYR A 347 15.98 -18.22 -4.15
CA TYR A 347 16.13 -17.57 -2.85
C TYR A 347 17.57 -17.57 -2.38
N LEU A 348 17.90 -16.54 -1.60
CA LEU A 348 19.21 -16.43 -0.96
C LEU A 348 19.32 -17.50 0.14
N SER A 349 20.35 -18.34 0.06
CA SER A 349 20.58 -19.45 1.01
C SER A 349 20.59 -19.00 2.47
N SER A 350 21.15 -17.82 2.75
CA SER A 350 21.24 -17.24 4.09
C SER A 350 19.98 -16.53 4.57
N SER A 351 18.94 -16.36 3.72
CA SER A 351 17.74 -15.60 4.09
C SER A 351 16.68 -16.46 4.80
N ILE A 352 16.87 -17.77 4.88
CA ILE A 352 15.91 -18.67 5.49
C ILE A 352 16.63 -19.76 6.28
N ILE A 353 16.14 -20.02 7.48
CA ILE A 353 16.48 -21.24 8.21
C ILE A 353 15.37 -22.24 7.91
N LEU A 354 15.70 -23.26 7.12
CA LEU A 354 14.75 -24.30 6.76
C LEU A 354 14.50 -25.21 7.97
N ASP A 355 13.23 -25.40 8.28
CA ASP A 355 12.81 -26.39 9.26
C ASP A 355 12.96 -27.79 8.64
N PRO A 356 13.60 -28.74 9.35
CA PRO A 356 13.84 -30.09 8.84
C PRO A 356 12.56 -30.84 8.48
N ASN A 357 11.40 -30.44 9.01
CA ASN A 357 10.10 -31.06 8.76
C ASN A 357 9.37 -30.47 7.55
N ILE A 358 9.95 -29.51 6.82
CA ILE A 358 9.36 -28.99 5.59
C ILE A 358 9.42 -30.07 4.51
N VAL A 359 8.26 -30.62 4.19
CA VAL A 359 8.11 -31.69 3.19
C VAL A 359 8.46 -31.24 1.77
N LEU A 360 8.20 -29.97 1.42
CA LEU A 360 8.49 -29.42 0.10
C LEU A 360 9.00 -27.97 0.20
N VAL A 361 10.28 -27.78 -0.14
CA VAL A 361 10.89 -26.47 -0.36
C VAL A 361 10.70 -26.10 -1.83
N ARG A 362 10.16 -24.91 -2.11
CA ARG A 362 9.90 -24.45 -3.49
C ARG A 362 10.91 -23.37 -3.88
N GLY A 363 11.45 -23.47 -5.10
CA GLY A 363 12.50 -22.59 -5.61
C GLY A 363 13.91 -23.15 -5.43
N ILE A 364 14.88 -22.47 -6.03
CA ILE A 364 16.29 -22.88 -6.10
C ILE A 364 17.13 -21.99 -5.18
N SER A 365 17.80 -22.60 -4.21
CA SER A 365 18.75 -21.90 -3.33
C SER A 365 19.96 -21.41 -4.12
N LYS A 366 20.38 -20.17 -3.90
CA LYS A 366 21.61 -19.60 -4.45
C LYS A 366 22.35 -18.77 -3.40
N GLU A 367 23.67 -18.77 -3.51
CA GLU A 367 24.55 -17.94 -2.68
C GLU A 367 24.58 -16.49 -3.19
N LYS A 368 24.88 -15.56 -2.28
CA LYS A 368 24.98 -14.12 -2.60
C LYS A 368 25.95 -13.82 -3.75
N ASN A 369 27.09 -14.51 -3.78
CA ASN A 369 28.12 -14.32 -4.80
C ASN A 369 27.62 -14.68 -6.21
N TYR A 370 26.64 -15.57 -6.34
CA TYR A 370 26.00 -15.91 -7.62
C TYR A 370 24.85 -14.96 -7.93
N MET A 371 23.98 -14.69 -6.96
CA MET A 371 22.78 -13.86 -7.14
C MET A 371 23.07 -12.39 -7.47
N THR A 372 24.33 -11.96 -7.48
CA THR A 372 24.76 -10.59 -7.84
C THR A 372 25.46 -10.54 -9.20
N THR A 373 25.49 -11.66 -9.94
CA THR A 373 26.17 -11.79 -11.23
C THR A 373 25.25 -11.50 -12.42
N VAL A 374 25.86 -11.23 -13.58
CA VAL A 374 25.14 -11.15 -14.88
C VAL A 374 24.52 -12.50 -15.23
N SER A 375 25.18 -13.63 -14.92
CA SER A 375 24.62 -14.96 -15.19
C SER A 375 23.28 -15.16 -14.48
N PHE A 376 23.14 -14.70 -13.23
CA PHE A 376 21.87 -14.78 -12.52
C PHE A 376 20.77 -13.89 -13.14
N VAL A 377 21.13 -12.72 -13.68
CA VAL A 377 20.18 -11.89 -14.46
C VAL A 377 19.71 -12.64 -15.72
N ASN A 378 20.61 -13.37 -16.38
CA ASN A 378 20.25 -14.17 -17.56
C ASN A 378 19.34 -15.35 -17.19
N ASP A 379 19.60 -16.03 -16.06
CA ASP A 379 18.71 -17.08 -15.53
C ASP A 379 17.30 -16.53 -15.31
N LEU A 380 17.16 -15.38 -14.63
CA LEU A 380 15.85 -14.77 -14.36
C LEU A 380 15.08 -14.35 -15.61
N ASN A 381 15.78 -13.88 -16.66
CA ASN A 381 15.13 -13.54 -17.93
C ASN A 381 14.81 -14.79 -18.78
N ASN A 382 15.38 -15.96 -18.48
CA ASN A 382 15.20 -17.22 -19.19
C ASN A 382 15.31 -17.10 -20.73
N SER A 383 16.15 -16.18 -21.23
CA SER A 383 16.28 -15.86 -22.66
C SER A 383 14.99 -15.43 -23.38
N ILE A 384 13.95 -14.99 -22.66
CA ILE A 384 12.69 -14.48 -23.23
C ILE A 384 12.74 -12.95 -23.28
N LEU A 385 12.40 -12.37 -24.44
CA LEU A 385 12.32 -10.91 -24.65
C LEU A 385 10.86 -10.41 -24.64
N PRO A 386 10.57 -9.19 -24.13
CA PRO A 386 11.52 -8.25 -23.52
C PRO A 386 11.98 -8.67 -22.12
N ASN A 387 13.24 -8.36 -21.79
CA ASN A 387 13.84 -8.68 -20.48
C ASN A 387 13.19 -7.85 -19.37
N ALA A 388 12.69 -8.53 -18.33
CA ALA A 388 12.14 -7.88 -17.13
C ALA A 388 13.22 -7.51 -16.11
N TRP A 389 14.38 -8.18 -16.15
CA TRP A 389 15.46 -8.00 -15.18
C TRP A 389 16.71 -7.40 -15.79
N LYS A 390 17.39 -6.53 -15.04
CA LYS A 390 18.71 -5.99 -15.35
C LYS A 390 19.63 -6.05 -14.13
N GLN A 391 20.93 -6.01 -14.37
CA GLN A 391 21.92 -5.98 -13.29
C GLN A 391 21.82 -4.66 -12.52
N ASP A 392 21.82 -4.75 -11.19
CA ASP A 392 21.96 -3.59 -10.31
C ASP A 392 23.42 -3.14 -10.32
N LYS A 393 23.65 -1.97 -10.93
CA LYS A 393 24.98 -1.38 -11.12
C LYS A 393 25.09 -0.10 -10.30
N ILE A 394 25.15 1.04 -10.98
CA ILE A 394 25.25 2.36 -10.36
C ILE A 394 24.02 3.15 -10.84
N PRO A 395 23.22 3.71 -9.92
CA PRO A 395 23.33 3.57 -8.46
C PRO A 395 22.98 2.15 -7.98
N ASN A 396 23.72 1.64 -6.99
CA ASN A 396 23.53 0.30 -6.41
C ASN A 396 22.34 0.33 -5.43
N ILE A 397 21.12 0.32 -5.96
CA ILE A 397 19.89 0.57 -5.18
C ILE A 397 19.35 -0.70 -4.52
N ASN A 398 19.80 -1.87 -4.96
CA ASN A 398 19.34 -3.15 -4.46
C ASN A 398 20.47 -3.99 -3.83
N GLY A 399 21.68 -3.48 -3.70
CA GLY A 399 22.80 -4.18 -3.08
C GLY A 399 23.49 -5.17 -4.03
N GLY A 400 23.40 -4.93 -5.33
CA GLY A 400 23.99 -5.73 -6.41
C GLY A 400 23.08 -6.86 -6.89
N TYR A 401 21.96 -7.12 -6.21
CA TYR A 401 20.94 -8.07 -6.66
C TYR A 401 20.14 -7.50 -7.83
N PRO A 402 19.71 -8.31 -8.81
CA PRO A 402 18.98 -7.84 -9.98
C PRO A 402 17.83 -6.89 -9.65
N ILE A 403 17.67 -5.86 -10.46
CA ILE A 403 16.53 -4.95 -10.39
C ILE A 403 15.67 -5.13 -11.63
N LEU A 404 14.41 -4.71 -11.53
CA LEU A 404 13.50 -4.70 -12.65
C LEU A 404 13.92 -3.64 -13.66
N SER A 405 13.62 -3.87 -14.93
CA SER A 405 14.04 -3.00 -16.03
C SER A 405 13.53 -1.56 -15.87
N TRP A 406 12.37 -1.38 -15.24
CA TRP A 406 11.75 -0.06 -15.01
C TRP A 406 12.26 0.67 -13.76
N GLN A 407 12.99 0.02 -12.85
CA GLN A 407 13.66 0.66 -11.71
C GLN A 407 14.87 1.46 -12.17
#